data_AF-A0A8T7D2T4-F1
#
_entry.id   AF-A0A8T7D2T4-F1
#
_cell.length_a   1.000
_cell.length_b   1.000
_cell.length_c   1.000
_cell.angle_alpha   90.00
_cell.angle_beta   90.00
_cell.angle_gamma   90.00
#
_symmetry.space_group_name_H-M   'P 1'
#
loop_
_entity.id
_entity.type
_entity.pdbx_description
1 polymer ?
#
loop_
_entity_poly.entity_id
_entity_poly.type
_entity_poly.pdbx_seq_one_letter_code
_entity_poly.pdbx_strand_id
1 'polypeptide(L)'
;MKKSMSIFIAILIVAVIAYIAISHKPQNHTEAELKKWFSSRLSDIAHNLESDIKKDKDGEYAHPGKQSFEKRGAINYILRDKKYARFDVSDKNDISVKDIMDTDGYKNLQAKTRQLNLSIRLEEKSVEGDGVETFNELDEYVDDYPRYYTVTISGW
;
A
#
# COMPACT_ATOMS: atom_id res chain seq x y z
N MET A 1 46.54 -16.13 -9.77
CA MET A 1 45.43 -16.16 -8.80
C MET A 1 44.77 -14.79 -8.52
N LYS A 2 45.47 -13.64 -8.54
CA LYS A 2 44.83 -12.31 -8.33
C LYS A 2 43.87 -11.87 -9.45
N LYS A 3 44.22 -12.09 -10.73
CA LYS A 3 43.36 -11.70 -11.88
C LYS A 3 42.04 -12.46 -11.95
N SER A 4 42.02 -13.75 -11.60
CA SER A 4 40.79 -14.55 -11.58
C SER A 4 39.84 -14.10 -10.47
N MET A 5 40.37 -13.74 -9.29
CA MET A 5 39.56 -13.29 -8.14
C MET A 5 38.86 -11.94 -8.41
N SER A 6 39.53 -11.01 -9.10
CA SER A 6 38.89 -9.74 -9.51
C SER A 6 37.78 -9.91 -10.55
N ILE A 7 37.89 -10.90 -11.45
CA ILE A 7 36.85 -11.19 -12.45
C ILE A 7 35.59 -11.76 -11.77
N PHE A 8 35.75 -12.68 -10.81
CA PHE A 8 34.63 -13.22 -10.05
C PHE A 8 33.89 -12.15 -9.24
N ILE A 9 34.62 -11.22 -8.62
CA ILE A 9 34.02 -10.10 -7.87
C ILE A 9 33.23 -9.17 -8.81
N ALA A 10 33.77 -8.85 -9.99
CA ALA A 10 33.07 -8.02 -10.97
C ALA A 10 31.77 -8.70 -11.47
N ILE A 11 31.81 -10.01 -11.75
CA ILE A 11 30.61 -10.78 -12.15
C ILE A 11 29.56 -10.80 -11.02
N LEU A 12 29.99 -10.95 -9.77
CA LEU A 12 29.08 -10.93 -8.61
C LEU A 12 28.40 -9.57 -8.43
N ILE A 13 29.14 -8.47 -8.60
CA ILE A 13 28.58 -7.12 -8.52
C ILE A 13 27.56 -6.89 -9.65
N VAL A 14 27.89 -7.27 -10.89
CA VAL A 14 26.95 -7.14 -12.02
C VAL A 14 25.72 -8.02 -11.82
N ALA A 15 25.87 -9.24 -11.29
CA ALA A 15 24.74 -10.12 -10.99
C ALA A 15 23.85 -9.56 -9.87
N VAL A 16 24.42 -8.94 -8.84
CA VAL A 16 23.69 -8.27 -7.76
C VAL A 16 22.95 -7.04 -8.29
N ILE A 17 23.59 -6.20 -9.11
CA ILE A 17 22.96 -5.03 -9.73
C ILE A 17 21.83 -5.46 -10.67
N ALA A 18 22.04 -6.49 -11.50
CA ALA A 18 21.01 -7.05 -12.37
C ALA A 18 19.84 -7.66 -11.57
N TYR A 19 20.12 -8.34 -10.46
CA TYR A 19 19.09 -8.88 -9.58
C TYR A 19 18.26 -7.76 -8.92
N ILE A 20 18.89 -6.68 -8.49
CA ILE A 20 18.22 -5.50 -7.93
C ILE A 20 17.33 -4.84 -9.00
N ALA A 21 17.84 -4.65 -10.22
CA ALA A 21 17.11 -4.05 -11.33
C ALA A 21 15.92 -4.92 -11.80
N ILE A 22 16.05 -6.25 -11.79
CA ILE A 22 14.95 -7.16 -12.14
C ILE A 22 13.92 -7.26 -11.01
N SER A 23 14.37 -7.21 -9.75
CA SER A 23 13.48 -7.32 -8.58
C SER A 23 12.65 -6.05 -8.31
N HIS A 24 13.07 -4.89 -8.83
CA HIS A 24 12.34 -3.62 -8.72
C HIS A 24 11.51 -3.27 -9.96
N LYS A 25 11.39 -4.17 -10.95
CA LYS A 25 10.47 -3.90 -12.06
C LYS A 25 9.03 -3.80 -11.52
N PRO A 26 8.29 -2.73 -11.84
CA PRO A 26 6.89 -2.61 -11.46
C PRO A 26 6.16 -3.84 -11.99
N GLN A 27 5.53 -4.60 -11.10
CA GLN A 27 4.72 -5.74 -11.51
C GLN A 27 3.50 -5.18 -12.23
N ASN A 28 3.42 -5.42 -13.54
CA ASN A 28 2.23 -5.11 -14.33
C ASN A 28 1.10 -6.05 -13.88
N HIS A 29 0.36 -5.65 -12.84
CA HIS A 29 -0.87 -6.32 -12.46
C HIS A 29 -1.98 -6.00 -13.46
N THR A 30 -2.74 -7.01 -13.83
CA THR A 30 -3.99 -6.80 -14.57
C THR A 30 -5.03 -6.14 -13.66
N GLU A 31 -5.95 -5.38 -14.24
CA GLU A 31 -7.08 -4.78 -13.51
C GLU A 31 -7.86 -5.83 -12.70
N ALA A 32 -8.07 -7.03 -13.26
CA ALA A 32 -8.76 -8.12 -12.59
C ALA A 32 -8.01 -8.62 -11.33
N GLU A 33 -6.68 -8.71 -11.39
CA GLU A 33 -5.85 -9.07 -10.24
C GLU A 33 -5.91 -7.99 -9.16
N LEU A 34 -5.85 -6.72 -9.55
CA LEU A 34 -5.97 -5.59 -8.62
C LEU A 34 -7.35 -5.58 -7.97
N LYS A 35 -8.44 -5.69 -8.75
CA LYS A 35 -9.81 -5.80 -8.23
C LYS A 35 -9.94 -6.94 -7.22
N LYS A 36 -9.39 -8.11 -7.54
CA LYS A 36 -9.38 -9.25 -6.61
C LYS A 36 -8.60 -8.95 -5.33
N TRP A 37 -7.43 -8.31 -5.46
CA TRP A 37 -6.60 -7.92 -4.34
C TRP A 37 -7.32 -6.93 -3.42
N PHE A 38 -7.87 -5.84 -3.98
CA PHE A 38 -8.63 -4.83 -3.23
C PHE A 38 -9.85 -5.46 -2.56
N SER A 39 -10.59 -6.31 -3.27
CA SER A 39 -11.74 -7.02 -2.72
C SER A 39 -11.35 -7.85 -1.49
N SER A 40 -10.22 -8.57 -1.55
CA SER A 40 -9.72 -9.34 -0.40
C SER A 40 -9.39 -8.43 0.77
N ARG A 41 -8.62 -7.35 0.56
CA ARG A 41 -8.18 -6.46 1.64
C ARG A 41 -9.32 -5.71 2.31
N LEU A 42 -10.30 -5.26 1.54
CA LEU A 42 -11.47 -4.57 2.07
C LEU A 42 -12.39 -5.54 2.84
N SER A 43 -12.46 -6.80 2.42
CA SER A 43 -13.15 -7.85 3.19
C SER A 43 -12.47 -8.10 4.54
N ASP A 44 -11.13 -8.13 4.57
CA ASP A 44 -10.37 -8.29 5.81
C ASP A 44 -10.67 -7.14 6.78
N ILE A 45 -10.73 -5.90 6.28
CA ILE A 45 -11.12 -4.73 7.10
C ILE A 45 -12.55 -4.91 7.61
N ALA A 46 -13.50 -5.29 6.76
CA ALA A 46 -14.90 -5.48 7.16
C ALA A 46 -15.06 -6.53 8.26
N HIS A 47 -14.28 -7.61 8.20
CA HIS A 47 -14.27 -8.68 9.18
C HIS A 47 -13.74 -8.20 10.55
N ASN A 48 -12.71 -7.36 10.55
CA ASN A 48 -12.02 -6.93 11.78
C ASN A 48 -12.55 -5.60 12.36
N LEU A 49 -13.39 -4.88 11.62
CA LEU A 49 -13.78 -3.49 11.92
C LEU A 49 -14.26 -3.26 13.35
N GLU A 50 -15.16 -4.09 13.88
CA GLU A 50 -15.68 -3.90 15.25
C GLU A 50 -14.59 -4.08 16.32
N SER A 51 -13.68 -5.03 16.10
CA SER A 51 -12.54 -5.28 16.98
C SER A 51 -11.58 -4.08 16.96
N ASP A 52 -11.32 -3.55 15.77
CA ASP A 52 -10.48 -2.37 15.59
C ASP A 52 -11.10 -1.12 16.25
N ILE A 53 -12.41 -0.90 16.08
CA ILE A 53 -13.15 0.19 16.74
C ILE A 53 -13.08 0.04 18.26
N LYS A 54 -13.26 -1.18 18.78
CA LYS A 54 -13.15 -1.42 20.21
C LYS A 54 -11.76 -1.03 20.73
N LYS A 55 -10.70 -1.47 20.04
CA LYS A 55 -9.34 -1.08 20.38
C LYS A 55 -9.14 0.44 20.32
N ASP A 56 -9.70 1.13 19.33
CA ASP A 56 -9.61 2.61 19.28
C ASP A 56 -10.33 3.25 20.47
N LYS A 57 -11.53 2.77 20.81
CA LYS A 57 -12.30 3.22 21.98
C LYS A 57 -11.60 2.94 23.30
N ASP A 58 -10.80 1.89 23.38
CA ASP A 58 -10.05 1.53 24.58
C ASP A 58 -8.69 2.26 24.63
N GLY A 59 -8.29 2.94 23.55
CA GLY A 59 -6.98 3.57 23.44
C GLY A 59 -5.86 2.53 23.29
N GLU A 60 -6.12 1.50 22.48
CA GLU A 60 -5.22 0.39 22.17
C GLU A 60 -4.98 0.24 20.65
N TYR A 61 -5.57 1.12 19.83
CA TYR A 61 -5.36 1.12 18.38
C TYR A 61 -4.15 1.96 17.99
N ALA A 62 -3.21 1.35 17.25
CA ALA A 62 -2.03 2.04 16.76
C ALA A 62 -2.37 2.84 15.49
N HIS A 63 -2.37 4.17 15.62
CA HIS A 63 -2.61 5.07 14.49
C HIS A 63 -1.30 5.37 13.72
N PRO A 64 -1.31 5.35 12.37
CA PRO A 64 -0.12 5.70 11.57
C PRO A 64 0.47 7.06 11.96
N GLY A 65 1.80 7.11 12.10
CA GLY A 65 2.55 8.36 12.33
C GLY A 65 2.53 8.89 13.77
N LYS A 66 1.97 8.17 14.75
CA LYS A 66 2.07 8.53 16.17
C LYS A 66 2.50 7.35 17.05
N GLN A 67 3.26 7.64 18.10
CA GLN A 67 3.55 6.70 19.20
C GLN A 67 2.41 6.61 20.23
N SER A 68 1.27 7.28 19.99
CA SER A 68 0.19 7.42 20.95
C SER A 68 -1.05 6.60 20.56
N PHE A 69 -1.55 5.81 21.50
CA PHE A 69 -2.82 5.08 21.39
C PHE A 69 -4.03 5.94 21.82
N GLU A 70 -4.11 7.17 21.31
CA GLU A 70 -5.22 8.07 21.61
C GLU A 70 -6.49 7.66 20.85
N LYS A 71 -7.65 7.73 21.52
CA LYS A 71 -8.97 7.52 20.90
C LYS A 71 -9.22 8.60 19.85
N ARG A 72 -9.68 8.23 18.66
CA ARG A 72 -9.92 9.21 17.59
C ARG A 72 -11.35 9.26 17.06
N GLY A 73 -12.15 8.23 17.32
CA GLY A 73 -13.47 8.11 16.66
C GLY A 73 -13.34 7.89 15.15
N ALA A 74 -12.14 7.53 14.69
CA ALA A 74 -11.78 7.30 13.30
C ALA A 74 -10.54 6.43 13.17
N ILE A 75 -10.53 5.52 12.19
CA ILE A 75 -9.41 4.67 11.83
C ILE A 75 -9.05 4.89 10.35
N ASN A 76 -7.75 5.11 10.09
CA ASN A 76 -7.20 5.27 8.76
C ASN A 76 -6.40 4.03 8.36
N TYR A 77 -6.99 3.20 7.51
CA TYR A 77 -6.34 2.02 6.94
C TYR A 77 -5.52 2.43 5.71
N ILE A 78 -4.22 2.18 5.75
CA ILE A 78 -3.38 2.17 4.55
C ILE A 78 -3.46 0.76 3.96
N LEU A 79 -3.85 0.64 2.69
CA LEU A 79 -3.92 -0.67 2.05
C LEU A 79 -2.49 -1.18 1.79
N ARG A 80 -2.16 -2.30 2.43
CA ARG A 80 -0.79 -2.86 2.48
C ARG A 80 -0.69 -4.17 1.70
N ASP A 81 0.48 -4.38 1.11
CA ASP A 81 0.85 -5.57 0.36
C ASP A 81 0.95 -6.81 1.26
N LYS A 82 1.41 -7.95 0.72
CA LYS A 82 1.57 -9.18 1.51
C LYS A 82 2.74 -9.13 2.50
N LYS A 83 3.66 -8.18 2.34
CA LYS A 83 4.83 -7.95 3.21
C LYS A 83 4.56 -6.84 4.23
N TYR A 84 3.32 -6.39 4.36
CA TYR A 84 2.91 -5.26 5.21
C TYR A 84 3.52 -3.91 4.80
N ALA A 85 4.10 -3.79 3.60
CA ALA A 85 4.48 -2.51 3.02
C ALA A 85 3.24 -1.80 2.45
N ARG A 86 3.31 -0.48 2.26
CA ARG A 86 2.27 0.26 1.51
C ARG A 86 2.16 -0.36 0.11
N PHE A 87 0.93 -0.62 -0.35
CA PHE A 87 0.72 -1.17 -1.68
C PHE A 87 0.62 -0.03 -2.69
N ASP A 88 1.75 0.23 -3.35
CA ASP A 88 1.88 1.24 -4.38
C ASP A 88 1.48 0.64 -5.73
N VAL A 89 0.57 1.32 -6.42
CA VAL A 89 0.03 0.98 -7.72
C VAL A 89 0.68 1.90 -8.74
N SER A 90 1.27 1.31 -9.79
CA SER A 90 1.89 2.04 -10.89
C SER A 90 0.84 2.79 -11.71
N ASP A 91 1.23 3.90 -12.33
CA ASP A 91 0.40 4.62 -13.30
C ASP A 91 0.05 3.79 -14.53
N LYS A 92 0.84 2.75 -14.79
CA LYS A 92 0.59 1.78 -15.87
C LYS A 92 -0.55 0.82 -15.54
N ASN A 93 -0.99 0.78 -14.28
CA ASN A 93 -2.16 0.01 -13.87
C ASN A 93 -3.40 0.89 -13.94
N ASP A 94 -4.32 0.56 -14.83
CA ASP A 94 -5.62 1.24 -14.96
C ASP A 94 -6.61 0.67 -13.93
N ILE A 95 -6.52 1.14 -12.68
CA ILE A 95 -7.54 0.91 -11.67
C ILE A 95 -7.88 2.22 -11.00
N SER A 96 -9.17 2.53 -10.92
CA SER A 96 -9.70 3.73 -10.29
C SER A 96 -10.34 3.44 -8.92
N VAL A 97 -10.59 4.49 -8.15
CA VAL A 97 -11.43 4.41 -6.94
C VAL A 97 -12.79 3.78 -7.23
N LYS A 98 -13.41 4.09 -8.38
CA LYS A 98 -14.71 3.56 -8.77
C LYS A 98 -14.65 2.05 -8.99
N ASP A 99 -13.59 1.58 -9.65
CA ASP A 99 -13.34 0.14 -9.87
C ASP A 99 -13.22 -0.63 -8.56
N ILE A 100 -12.54 -0.03 -7.58
CA ILE A 100 -12.41 -0.59 -6.23
C ILE A 100 -13.76 -0.61 -5.52
N MET A 101 -14.55 0.47 -5.64
CA MET A 101 -15.89 0.56 -5.05
C MET A 101 -16.87 -0.47 -5.60
N ASP A 102 -16.67 -0.91 -6.84
CA ASP A 102 -17.51 -1.93 -7.47
C ASP A 102 -17.16 -3.37 -7.03
N THR A 103 -16.06 -3.58 -6.30
CA THR A 103 -15.68 -4.89 -5.76
C THR A 103 -16.62 -5.36 -4.65
N ASP A 104 -16.80 -6.68 -4.55
CA ASP A 104 -17.62 -7.28 -3.48
C ASP A 104 -17.07 -6.97 -2.08
N GLY A 105 -15.74 -6.91 -1.95
CA GLY A 105 -15.10 -6.53 -0.69
C GLY A 105 -15.43 -5.12 -0.24
N TYR A 106 -15.41 -4.14 -1.16
CA TYR A 106 -15.85 -2.78 -0.82
C TYR A 106 -17.33 -2.74 -0.46
N LYS A 107 -18.20 -3.42 -1.23
CA LYS A 107 -19.65 -3.47 -0.96
C LYS A 107 -19.94 -4.08 0.41
N ASN A 108 -19.23 -5.14 0.79
CA ASN A 108 -19.34 -5.76 2.11
C ASN A 108 -18.91 -4.78 3.22
N LEU A 109 -17.77 -4.12 3.05
CA LEU A 109 -17.30 -3.10 3.99
C LEU A 109 -18.28 -1.92 4.12
N GLN A 110 -18.85 -1.47 3.00
CA GLN A 110 -19.88 -0.42 2.98
C GLN A 110 -21.16 -0.86 3.71
N ALA A 111 -21.62 -2.09 3.50
CA ALA A 111 -22.77 -2.63 4.21
C ALA A 111 -22.51 -2.71 5.72
N LYS A 112 -21.32 -3.17 6.12
CA LYS A 112 -20.91 -3.26 7.52
C LYS A 112 -20.84 -1.89 8.20
N THR A 113 -20.23 -0.90 7.54
CA THR A 113 -20.15 0.47 8.07
C THR A 113 -21.53 1.11 8.22
N ARG A 114 -22.43 0.91 7.25
CA ARG A 114 -23.84 1.35 7.37
C ARG A 114 -24.57 0.67 8.53
N GLN A 115 -24.40 -0.64 8.72
CA GLN A 115 -25.00 -1.38 9.84
C GLN A 115 -24.59 -0.78 11.19
N LEU A 116 -23.35 -0.32 11.30
CA LEU A 116 -22.80 0.29 12.52
C LEU A 116 -23.06 1.80 12.62
N ASN A 117 -23.81 2.39 11.69
CA ASN A 117 -24.05 3.83 11.59
C ASN A 117 -22.76 4.67 11.49
N LEU A 118 -21.79 4.18 10.72
CA LEU A 118 -20.48 4.80 10.51
C LEU A 118 -20.35 5.39 9.10
N SER A 119 -19.37 6.26 8.94
CA SER A 119 -18.97 6.83 7.65
C SER A 119 -17.73 6.11 7.10
N ILE A 120 -17.67 5.92 5.78
CA ILE A 120 -16.51 5.37 5.06
C ILE A 120 -16.07 6.31 3.94
N ARG A 121 -14.76 6.49 3.78
CA ARG A 121 -14.14 7.23 2.67
C ARG A 121 -12.98 6.43 2.10
N LEU A 122 -12.99 6.18 0.80
CA LEU A 122 -11.87 5.62 0.05
C LEU A 122 -11.21 6.76 -0.73
N GLU A 123 -9.90 6.93 -0.54
CA GLU A 123 -9.12 7.97 -1.20
C GLU A 123 -7.93 7.35 -1.91
N GLU A 124 -7.67 7.83 -3.12
CA GLU A 124 -6.39 7.66 -3.80
C GLU A 124 -5.43 8.77 -3.33
N LYS A 125 -4.16 8.42 -3.16
CA LYS A 125 -3.09 9.32 -2.74
C LYS A 125 -1.90 9.12 -3.66
N SER A 126 -1.42 10.22 -4.25
CA SER A 126 -0.16 10.22 -5.00
C SER A 126 1.01 10.00 -4.06
N VAL A 127 2.03 9.26 -4.51
CA VAL A 127 3.32 9.20 -3.84
C VAL A 127 4.14 10.40 -4.33
N GLU A 128 4.30 11.41 -3.47
CA GLU A 128 5.24 12.51 -3.74
C GLU A 128 6.68 11.95 -3.67
N GLY A 129 7.45 12.09 -4.75
CA GLY A 129 8.89 11.79 -4.80
C GLY A 129 9.72 12.99 -4.32
N ASP A 130 10.92 12.84 -3.75
CA ASP A 130 11.78 11.66 -3.68
C ASP A 130 12.57 11.71 -2.35
N GLY A 131 12.70 10.56 -1.68
CA GLY A 131 13.49 10.42 -0.45
C GLY A 131 14.99 10.34 -0.72
N VAL A 132 15.57 11.23 -1.54
CA VAL A 132 17.02 11.35 -1.72
C VAL A 132 17.53 12.67 -1.15
N GLU A 133 18.31 12.58 -0.08
CA GLU A 133 19.11 13.69 0.47
C GLU A 133 20.45 13.87 -0.25
N THR A 134 20.74 13.12 -1.34
CA THR A 134 22.07 13.11 -1.96
C THR A 134 22.03 13.30 -3.48
N PHE A 135 22.61 14.43 -3.90
CA PHE A 135 22.70 15.00 -5.26
C PHE A 135 23.45 14.17 -6.34
N ASN A 136 23.83 12.91 -6.10
CA ASN A 136 24.83 12.23 -6.94
C ASN A 136 24.34 11.05 -7.79
N GLU A 137 23.04 10.77 -7.87
CA GLU A 137 22.52 9.79 -8.82
C GLU A 137 21.63 10.51 -9.84
N LEU A 138 22.18 10.61 -11.04
CA LEU A 138 21.62 11.28 -12.22
C LEU A 138 20.22 10.73 -12.53
N ASP A 139 19.28 11.68 -12.66
CA ASP A 139 17.93 11.58 -13.22
C ASP A 139 17.75 10.44 -14.23
N GLU A 140 17.29 9.28 -13.76
CA GLU A 140 16.50 8.39 -14.59
C GLU A 140 15.07 8.93 -14.52
N TYR A 141 14.56 9.44 -15.65
CA TYR A 141 13.19 9.94 -15.77
C TYR A 141 12.21 8.81 -15.41
N VAL A 142 11.67 8.81 -14.19
CA VAL A 142 10.68 7.80 -13.77
C VAL A 142 9.30 8.25 -14.25
N ASP A 143 8.88 7.74 -15.42
CA ASP A 143 7.54 7.94 -16.01
C ASP A 143 6.45 7.11 -15.32
N ASP A 144 6.56 6.97 -13.99
CA ASP A 144 5.65 6.18 -13.17
C ASP A 144 5.53 6.88 -11.81
N TYR A 145 4.42 7.58 -11.59
CA TYR A 145 4.12 8.23 -10.32
C TYR A 145 3.22 7.31 -9.50
N PRO A 146 3.79 6.41 -8.67
CA PRO A 146 2.97 5.46 -7.95
C PRO A 146 1.92 6.17 -7.10
N ARG A 147 0.79 5.50 -6.94
CA ARG A 147 -0.29 5.93 -6.06
C ARG A 147 -0.70 4.82 -5.13
N TYR A 148 -1.26 5.18 -3.99
CA TYR A 148 -1.75 4.22 -3.01
C TYR A 148 -3.14 4.62 -2.54
N TYR A 149 -3.81 3.69 -1.86
CA TYR A 149 -5.18 3.87 -1.45
C TYR A 149 -5.31 3.79 0.07
N THR A 150 -6.15 4.66 0.61
CA THR A 150 -6.50 4.69 2.03
C THR A 150 -7.99 4.57 2.24
N VAL A 151 -8.39 3.84 3.28
CA VAL A 151 -9.78 3.77 3.73
C VAL A 151 -9.88 4.40 5.11
N THR A 152 -10.73 5.40 5.25
CA THR A 152 -11.06 6.02 6.54
C THR A 152 -12.44 5.57 6.95
N ILE A 153 -12.58 5.04 8.17
CA ILE A 153 -13.87 4.74 8.79
C ILE A 153 -13.98 5.55 10.07
N SER A 154 -15.12 6.22 10.29
CA SER A 154 -15.29 7.17 11.41
C SER A 154 -16.74 7.27 11.89
N GLY A 155 -16.93 7.84 13.08
CA GLY A 155 -18.26 8.21 13.60
C GLY A 155 -18.68 7.52 14.90
N TRP A 156 -17.75 7.22 15.81
CA TRP A 156 -18.03 6.64 17.14
C TRP A 156 -17.38 7.39 18.29
#